data_AF-A0A356TM74-F1
#
_entry.id   AF-A0A356TM74-F1
#
_cell.length_a   1.000
_cell.length_b   1.000
_cell.length_c   1.000
_cell.angle_alpha   90.00
_cell.angle_beta   90.00
_cell.angle_gamma   90.00
#
_symmetry.space_group_name_H-M   'P 1'
#
loop_
_entity.id
_entity.type
_entity.pdbx_description
1 polymer ?
#
loop_
_entity_poly.entity_id
_entity_poly.type
_entity_poly.pdbx_seq_one_letter_code
_entity_poly.pdbx_strand_id
1 'polypeptide(L)'
;MMALFAAAGCGESHAPDGGAGGIGAACDDAPCPSGLACVRAATFPGGYCSVTCESRECPAGAVCGETSPPICLATCADASECRDGYDCWRGACRPACTRDADCGGDGTSCVDGRCEGAECSDAADCAPGQICRDFACVAPPPDGGLLLPTGAACAGDVECESGVCLPPALGGTCSIACTDAEACFVFPTEHGCTVLPEAPSRAVCAPLPDGALARGRACVEDAECQARLCQEGQCTEVCDDDGDCLTGQTCTTLPRAGTSATYSGCGYPARTGAVQIDEIDLGSVVLRAATVDALEFATPPDTVSVTLQARRVSGDPLAVGFSRVDDPASTTLFDVFEILMLNDQPIRWLPVDTGESAAMLVPNTTPDRVRYLPGRHEVAVNTFPRSMGDTGAAGLAVSALVKRAAGGTVTSGTLDLNVFLVGVGVSASAAPSNGRLQTALTRLRDRLAPTGVSLGAIRYFDVTGADATRYQVIDSTDGESSELAGLFRLSGGVSTGRVLNVFLVRSIESGSGGFAALGVAGGIPGPVGQHGTQHSGVVSAFDPAVVGSGNTGARLVGHILAHEIGHYVGLFHSTEQSRPCGPGEEPERDGCAPFGAGDQLADTARGDDSLVMYWRVVG
;
A
#
# COMPACT_ATOMS: atom_id res chain seq x y z
N MET A 1 -44.97 52.44 20.28
CA MET A 1 -46.11 52.93 19.47
C MET A 1 -46.76 51.68 18.90
N MET A 2 -47.72 51.05 19.60
CA MET A 2 -49.19 51.21 19.41
C MET A 2 -49.60 51.07 17.93
N ALA A 3 -50.52 50.20 17.49
CA ALA A 3 -51.65 49.50 18.10
C ALA A 3 -51.95 48.21 17.28
N LEU A 4 -52.37 47.08 17.84
CA LEU A 4 -53.76 46.68 18.19
C LEU A 4 -54.82 47.00 17.13
N PHE A 5 -55.36 45.97 16.46
CA PHE A 5 -56.81 45.76 16.29
C PHE A 5 -57.10 44.27 16.05
N ALA A 6 -58.00 43.73 16.85
CA ALA A 6 -58.68 42.46 16.66
C ALA A 6 -60.02 42.71 15.95
N ALA A 7 -60.47 41.78 15.11
CA ALA A 7 -61.86 41.33 15.09
C ALA A 7 -62.04 40.11 14.14
N ALA A 8 -62.81 39.16 14.69
CA ALA A 8 -63.42 37.99 14.11
C ALA A 8 -63.97 38.11 12.67
N GLY A 9 -63.80 37.03 11.91
CA GLY A 9 -64.66 36.68 10.79
C GLY A 9 -64.90 35.17 10.82
N CYS A 10 -66.09 34.75 11.26
CA CYS A 10 -66.64 33.46 10.89
C CYS A 10 -66.92 33.53 9.38
N GLY A 11 -66.21 32.74 8.58
CA GLY A 11 -66.45 32.56 7.16
C GLY A 11 -66.57 31.06 6.91
N GLU A 12 -67.76 30.65 6.50
CA GLU A 12 -68.16 29.29 6.20
C GLU A 12 -67.17 28.59 5.27
N SER A 13 -66.60 27.48 5.71
CA SER A 13 -65.87 26.56 4.84
C SER A 13 -66.88 25.79 4.01
N HIS A 14 -67.18 26.28 2.81
CA HIS A 14 -67.73 25.45 1.75
C HIS A 14 -66.67 24.40 1.38
N ALA A 15 -66.88 23.17 1.81
CA ALA A 15 -66.27 22.00 1.18
C ALA A 15 -66.77 21.90 -0.27
N PRO A 16 -65.96 21.40 -1.21
CA PRO A 16 -66.45 21.12 -2.56
C PRO A 16 -67.55 20.05 -2.45
N ASP A 17 -68.75 20.37 -2.94
CA ASP A 17 -69.75 19.36 -3.24
C ASP A 17 -69.08 18.25 -4.06
N GLY A 18 -69.05 17.04 -3.50
CA GLY A 18 -68.45 15.86 -4.11
C GLY A 18 -68.89 15.77 -5.58
N GLY A 19 -67.90 15.67 -6.46
CA GLY A 19 -68.06 15.72 -7.90
C GLY A 19 -69.26 14.89 -8.38
N ALA A 20 -70.05 15.51 -9.27
CA ALA A 20 -71.28 14.99 -9.84
C ALA A 20 -71.25 13.47 -10.11
N GLY A 21 -71.94 12.70 -9.24
CA GLY A 21 -72.44 11.35 -9.52
C GLY A 21 -71.48 10.16 -9.41
N GLY A 22 -70.24 10.33 -8.96
CA GLY A 22 -69.26 9.22 -8.88
C GLY A 22 -69.48 8.23 -7.73
N ILE A 23 -68.57 7.25 -7.60
CA ILE A 23 -68.44 6.45 -6.37
C ILE A 23 -68.20 7.38 -5.19
N GLY A 24 -68.95 7.20 -4.11
CA GLY A 24 -68.92 8.02 -2.91
C GLY A 24 -69.81 9.26 -2.87
N ALA A 25 -70.54 9.53 -3.95
CA ALA A 25 -71.59 10.53 -3.94
C ALA A 25 -72.73 10.16 -2.97
N ALA A 26 -73.32 11.18 -2.32
CA ALA A 26 -74.52 11.04 -1.51
C ALA A 26 -75.72 10.62 -2.38
N CYS A 27 -76.61 9.79 -1.83
CA CYS A 27 -77.71 9.21 -2.62
C CYS A 27 -79.03 9.01 -1.87
N ASP A 28 -79.13 9.61 -0.69
CA ASP A 28 -80.41 9.70 0.02
C ASP A 28 -81.37 10.67 -0.68
N ASP A 29 -80.84 11.79 -1.21
CA ASP A 29 -81.63 12.83 -1.87
C ASP A 29 -81.57 12.80 -3.41
N ALA A 30 -80.68 11.98 -3.99
CA ALA A 30 -80.53 11.84 -5.45
C ALA A 30 -80.21 10.38 -5.85
N PRO A 31 -80.71 9.88 -6.98
CA PRO A 31 -80.37 8.53 -7.44
C PRO A 31 -78.92 8.45 -7.91
N CYS A 32 -78.25 7.34 -7.61
CA CYS A 32 -76.93 7.06 -8.15
C CYS A 32 -76.95 6.92 -9.68
N PRO A 33 -75.88 7.30 -10.38
CA PRO A 33 -75.79 7.06 -11.82
C PRO A 33 -75.82 5.59 -12.21
N SER A 34 -76.12 5.35 -13.49
CA SER A 34 -76.28 4.01 -14.06
C SER A 34 -75.09 3.10 -13.76
N GLY A 35 -75.37 1.96 -13.12
CA GLY A 35 -74.36 0.97 -12.75
C GLY A 35 -73.90 1.04 -11.30
N LEU A 36 -74.27 2.07 -10.52
CA LEU A 36 -74.05 2.14 -9.08
C LEU A 36 -75.36 1.93 -8.31
N ALA A 37 -75.27 1.33 -7.12
CA ALA A 37 -76.36 1.20 -6.17
C ALA A 37 -76.13 2.14 -4.98
N CYS A 38 -77.22 2.68 -4.43
CA CYS A 38 -77.13 3.49 -3.22
C CYS A 38 -77.04 2.59 -1.99
N VAL A 39 -75.90 2.62 -1.30
CA VAL A 39 -75.70 1.94 -0.02
C VAL A 39 -76.29 2.82 1.08
N ARG A 40 -77.42 2.38 1.64
CA ARG A 40 -78.12 3.04 2.75
C ARG A 40 -77.96 2.23 4.02
N ALA A 41 -76.80 2.34 4.64
CA ALA A 41 -76.54 1.78 5.96
C ALA A 41 -76.27 2.92 6.94
N ALA A 42 -76.56 2.72 8.22
CA ALA A 42 -76.36 3.74 9.26
C ALA A 42 -74.90 4.23 9.34
N THR A 43 -73.96 3.39 8.92
CA THR A 43 -72.53 3.70 8.80
C THR A 43 -72.19 4.60 7.61
N PHE A 44 -73.07 4.81 6.63
CA PHE A 44 -72.81 5.67 5.47
C PHE A 44 -73.72 6.90 5.51
N PRO A 45 -73.31 7.98 6.20
CA PRO A 45 -74.17 9.15 6.40
C PRO A 45 -74.52 9.83 5.07
N GLY A 46 -75.82 10.00 4.76
CA GLY A 46 -76.30 10.60 3.50
C GLY A 46 -76.34 9.65 2.29
N GLY A 47 -76.13 8.35 2.53
CA GLY A 47 -76.03 7.32 1.50
C GLY A 47 -74.70 7.39 0.74
N TYR A 48 -74.31 6.27 0.13
CA TYR A 48 -73.06 6.19 -0.62
C TYR A 48 -73.25 5.43 -1.93
N CYS A 49 -73.07 6.11 -3.07
CA CYS A 49 -73.11 5.46 -4.38
C CYS A 49 -71.92 4.52 -4.55
N SER A 50 -72.18 3.23 -4.73
CA SER A 50 -71.13 2.22 -4.89
C SER A 50 -71.61 0.97 -5.61
N VAL A 51 -70.71 0.03 -5.84
CA VAL A 51 -70.99 -1.34 -6.30
C VAL A 51 -70.31 -2.33 -5.40
N THR A 52 -70.88 -3.54 -5.28
CA THR A 52 -70.24 -4.64 -4.57
C THR A 52 -69.02 -5.14 -5.35
N CYS A 53 -67.93 -5.40 -4.65
CA CYS A 53 -66.66 -5.82 -5.23
C CYS A 53 -66.26 -7.27 -4.87
N GLU A 54 -67.19 -8.09 -4.39
CA GLU A 54 -66.94 -9.51 -4.08
C GLU A 54 -66.44 -10.32 -5.30
N SER A 55 -66.91 -9.99 -6.51
CA SER A 55 -66.59 -10.72 -7.74
C SER A 55 -66.27 -9.81 -8.93
N ARG A 56 -66.03 -8.52 -8.68
CA ARG A 56 -65.80 -7.50 -9.71
C ARG A 56 -64.83 -6.45 -9.19
N GLU A 57 -63.88 -6.07 -10.05
CA GLU A 57 -62.94 -4.98 -9.78
C GLU A 57 -63.65 -3.62 -9.70
N CYS A 58 -63.19 -2.77 -8.79
CA CYS A 58 -63.74 -1.44 -8.62
C CYS A 58 -63.43 -0.54 -9.83
N PRO A 59 -64.37 0.34 -10.22
CA PRO A 59 -64.10 1.37 -11.22
C PRO A 59 -62.90 2.26 -10.84
N ALA A 60 -62.27 2.88 -11.84
CA ALA A 60 -61.13 3.78 -11.63
C ALA A 60 -61.44 4.87 -10.59
N GLY A 61 -60.49 5.10 -9.67
CA GLY A 61 -60.65 6.01 -8.54
C GLY A 61 -61.38 5.41 -7.34
N ALA A 62 -61.55 4.07 -7.30
CA ALA A 62 -62.13 3.38 -6.16
C ALA A 62 -61.39 2.07 -5.84
N VAL A 63 -61.39 1.70 -4.57
CA VAL A 63 -60.80 0.48 -4.01
C VAL A 63 -61.85 -0.34 -3.28
N CYS A 64 -61.72 -1.67 -3.29
CA CYS A 64 -62.65 -2.55 -2.60
C CYS A 64 -62.46 -2.42 -1.09
N GLY A 65 -63.47 -1.91 -0.38
CA GLY A 65 -63.42 -1.71 1.07
C GLY A 65 -63.81 -2.97 1.85
N GLU A 66 -63.28 -3.10 3.06
CA GLU A 66 -63.54 -4.20 4.00
C GLU A 66 -64.89 -4.02 4.71
N THR A 67 -65.95 -3.93 3.91
CA THR A 67 -67.34 -3.85 4.38
C THR A 67 -68.03 -5.20 4.18
N SER A 68 -69.20 -5.39 4.78
CA SER A 68 -69.98 -6.62 4.60
C SER A 68 -71.40 -6.28 4.12
N PRO A 69 -71.74 -6.53 2.84
CA PRO A 69 -70.85 -7.00 1.76
C PRO A 69 -69.80 -5.93 1.37
N PRO A 70 -68.64 -6.31 0.79
CA PRO A 70 -67.59 -5.38 0.41
C PRO A 70 -68.04 -4.53 -0.79
N ILE A 71 -67.91 -3.21 -0.64
CA ILE A 71 -68.27 -2.22 -1.65
C ILE A 71 -67.04 -1.41 -2.07
N CYS A 72 -67.09 -0.81 -3.25
CA CYS A 72 -66.06 0.10 -3.73
C CYS A 72 -66.13 1.46 -2.99
N LEU A 73 -65.03 1.86 -2.39
CA LEU A 73 -64.85 3.16 -1.74
C LEU A 73 -63.97 4.05 -2.61
N ALA A 74 -64.29 5.33 -2.71
CA ALA A 74 -63.47 6.31 -3.39
C ALA A 74 -62.06 6.34 -2.76
N THR A 75 -61.03 6.37 -3.60
CA THR A 75 -59.65 6.54 -3.12
C THR A 75 -59.41 7.97 -2.65
N CYS A 76 -58.48 8.16 -1.72
CA CYS A 76 -58.09 9.47 -1.23
C CYS A 76 -56.60 9.53 -0.89
N ALA A 77 -56.02 10.72 -0.99
CA ALA A 77 -54.71 11.03 -0.44
C ALA A 77 -54.79 11.65 0.97
N ASP A 78 -55.80 12.46 1.22
CA ASP A 78 -56.07 13.07 2.52
C ASP A 78 -57.57 13.33 2.74
N ALA A 79 -57.93 13.68 3.97
CA ALA A 79 -59.33 13.84 4.39
C ALA A 79 -60.11 14.90 3.59
N SER A 80 -59.45 15.88 2.98
CA SER A 80 -60.12 16.93 2.19
C SER A 80 -60.69 16.41 0.86
N GLU A 81 -60.24 15.25 0.39
CA GLU A 81 -60.78 14.57 -0.79
C GLU A 81 -62.05 13.77 -0.47
N CYS A 82 -62.36 13.61 0.81
CA CYS A 82 -63.53 12.89 1.27
C CYS A 82 -64.69 13.84 1.61
N ARG A 83 -65.92 13.34 1.39
CA ARG A 83 -67.15 14.07 1.74
C ARG A 83 -67.28 14.21 3.27
N ASP A 84 -67.91 15.29 3.73
CA ASP A 84 -68.25 15.47 5.15
C ASP A 84 -68.89 14.20 5.76
N GLY A 85 -68.37 13.79 6.91
CA GLY A 85 -68.73 12.52 7.57
C GLY A 85 -67.87 11.32 7.15
N TYR A 86 -66.88 11.52 6.28
CA TYR A 86 -65.89 10.54 5.85
C TYR A 86 -64.49 11.05 6.13
N ASP A 87 -63.56 10.14 6.37
CA ASP A 87 -62.14 10.40 6.60
C ASP A 87 -61.30 9.56 5.65
N CYS A 88 -60.10 10.04 5.35
CA CYS A 88 -59.18 9.29 4.51
C CYS A 88 -58.36 8.33 5.37
N TRP A 89 -58.61 7.03 5.21
CA TRP A 89 -57.91 5.99 5.97
C TRP A 89 -57.48 4.85 5.06
N ARG A 90 -56.18 4.53 5.07
CA ARG A 90 -55.55 3.53 4.18
C ARG A 90 -55.83 3.78 2.70
N GLY A 91 -55.83 5.06 2.31
CA GLY A 91 -56.05 5.49 0.93
C GLY A 91 -57.49 5.37 0.44
N ALA A 92 -58.47 5.18 1.32
CA ALA A 92 -59.90 5.11 0.96
C ALA A 92 -60.75 6.05 1.84
N CYS A 93 -61.73 6.72 1.23
CA CYS A 93 -62.72 7.50 1.96
C CYS A 93 -63.67 6.56 2.70
N ARG A 94 -63.41 6.38 3.99
CA ARG A 94 -64.22 5.56 4.89
C ARG A 94 -65.12 6.46 5.74
N PRO A 95 -66.30 5.99 6.15
CA PRO A 95 -67.10 6.74 7.11
C PRO A 95 -66.33 6.98 8.40
N ALA A 96 -66.62 8.10 9.08
CA ALA A 96 -66.03 8.40 10.37
C ALA A 96 -66.18 7.21 11.34
N CYS A 97 -65.08 6.84 12.00
CA CYS A 97 -65.10 5.72 12.93
C CYS A 97 -65.94 6.05 14.16
N THR A 98 -66.52 5.03 14.80
CA THR A 98 -67.28 5.20 16.05
C THR A 98 -66.67 4.41 17.22
N ARG A 99 -65.76 3.49 16.91
CA ARG A 99 -65.01 2.63 17.84
C ARG A 99 -63.74 2.15 17.15
N ASP A 100 -62.74 1.77 17.94
CA ASP A 100 -61.41 1.33 17.45
C ASP A 100 -61.49 0.20 16.41
N ALA A 101 -62.43 -0.74 16.61
CA ALA A 101 -62.63 -1.86 15.71
C ALA A 101 -63.15 -1.47 14.31
N ASP A 102 -63.57 -0.23 14.09
CA ASP A 102 -63.92 0.29 12.77
C ASP A 102 -62.66 0.65 11.94
N CYS A 103 -61.50 0.82 12.59
CA CYS A 103 -60.24 1.24 11.97
C CYS A 103 -59.42 0.09 11.38
N GLY A 104 -59.65 -1.14 11.84
CA GLY A 104 -58.97 -2.34 11.37
C GLY A 104 -57.48 -2.40 11.77
N GLY A 105 -56.95 -3.62 11.93
CA GLY A 105 -55.55 -3.84 12.34
C GLY A 105 -55.33 -3.74 13.86
N ASP A 106 -54.25 -4.37 14.32
CA ASP A 106 -53.84 -4.31 15.73
C ASP A 106 -53.19 -2.95 16.04
N GLY A 107 -53.63 -2.30 17.12
CA GLY A 107 -53.03 -1.05 17.59
C GLY A 107 -53.57 0.24 16.96
N THR A 108 -54.71 0.18 16.25
CA THR A 108 -55.42 1.37 15.76
C THR A 108 -56.52 1.80 16.75
N SER A 109 -56.77 3.11 16.84
CA SER A 109 -57.78 3.69 17.73
C SER A 109 -58.63 4.72 17.02
N CYS A 110 -59.90 4.82 17.39
CA CYS A 110 -60.81 5.83 16.88
C CYS A 110 -60.80 7.06 17.78
N VAL A 111 -60.32 8.18 17.27
CA VAL A 111 -60.22 9.46 17.98
C VAL A 111 -60.97 10.53 17.18
N ASP A 112 -62.01 11.11 17.79
CA ASP A 112 -62.84 12.17 17.19
C ASP A 112 -63.37 11.86 15.77
N GLY A 113 -63.73 10.59 15.52
CA GLY A 113 -64.25 10.14 14.23
C GLY A 113 -63.18 9.81 13.19
N ARG A 114 -61.90 9.87 13.57
CA ARG A 114 -60.74 9.55 12.73
C ARG A 114 -59.99 8.35 13.27
N CYS A 115 -59.48 7.53 12.37
CA CYS A 115 -58.62 6.44 12.77
C CYS A 115 -57.19 6.98 12.98
N GLU A 116 -56.57 6.58 14.09
CA GLU A 116 -55.19 6.87 14.42
C GLU A 116 -54.43 5.55 14.65
N GLY A 117 -53.13 5.52 14.32
CA GLY A 117 -52.28 4.33 14.44
C GLY A 117 -51.57 3.99 13.12
N ALA A 118 -50.92 2.83 13.07
CA ALA A 118 -50.28 2.34 11.85
C ALA A 118 -51.34 2.00 10.79
N GLU A 119 -51.34 2.73 9.68
CA GLU A 119 -52.21 2.46 8.53
C GLU A 119 -51.80 1.17 7.82
N CYS A 120 -50.51 0.84 7.84
CA CYS A 120 -49.96 -0.31 7.13
C CYS A 120 -48.76 -0.92 7.85
N SER A 121 -48.56 -2.21 7.59
CA SER A 121 -47.36 -2.96 7.92
C SER A 121 -46.61 -3.40 6.67
N ASP A 122 -47.33 -3.58 5.56
CA ASP A 122 -46.77 -3.80 4.23
C ASP A 122 -47.63 -3.13 3.13
N ALA A 123 -47.21 -3.26 1.87
CA ALA A 123 -47.88 -2.60 0.75
C ALA A 123 -49.28 -3.15 0.44
N ALA A 124 -49.63 -4.37 0.87
CA ALA A 124 -50.95 -4.96 0.64
C ALA A 124 -52.03 -4.33 1.55
N ASP A 125 -51.62 -3.69 2.66
CA ASP A 125 -52.51 -2.94 3.55
C ASP A 125 -53.01 -1.62 2.94
N CYS A 126 -52.35 -1.13 1.87
CA CYS A 126 -52.64 0.14 1.24
C CYS A 126 -53.47 0.00 -0.04
N ALA A 127 -54.20 1.07 -0.39
CA ALA A 127 -54.95 1.11 -1.64
C ALA A 127 -54.02 0.94 -2.87
N PRO A 128 -54.50 0.31 -3.97
CA PRO A 128 -53.72 0.14 -5.18
C PRO A 128 -53.11 1.45 -5.67
N GLY A 129 -51.79 1.47 -5.86
CA GLY A 129 -51.05 2.67 -6.26
C GLY A 129 -50.45 3.48 -5.11
N GLN A 130 -50.50 2.99 -3.86
CA GLN A 130 -49.79 3.54 -2.70
C GLN A 130 -48.70 2.57 -2.18
N ILE A 131 -47.77 3.08 -1.36
CA ILE A 131 -46.76 2.30 -0.66
C ILE A 131 -46.86 2.51 0.85
N CYS A 132 -46.49 1.49 1.63
CA CYS A 132 -46.36 1.63 3.08
C CYS A 132 -45.01 2.28 3.42
N ARG A 133 -45.02 3.50 3.98
CA ARG A 133 -43.83 4.21 4.42
C ARG A 133 -44.07 4.83 5.78
N ASP A 134 -43.19 4.56 6.74
CA ASP A 134 -43.31 5.03 8.13
C ASP A 134 -44.68 4.70 8.76
N PHE A 135 -45.21 3.51 8.45
CA PHE A 135 -46.53 3.02 8.88
C PHE A 135 -47.74 3.81 8.34
N ALA A 136 -47.55 4.65 7.31
CA ALA A 136 -48.61 5.38 6.62
C ALA A 136 -48.73 4.95 5.14
N CYS A 137 -49.95 4.91 4.61
CA CYS A 137 -50.19 4.66 3.20
C CYS A 137 -50.04 5.96 2.41
N VAL A 138 -48.91 6.10 1.73
CA VAL A 138 -48.58 7.33 0.98
C VAL A 138 -48.57 7.06 -0.52
N ALA A 139 -48.88 8.08 -1.32
CA ALA A 139 -48.62 8.02 -2.75
C ALA A 139 -47.11 7.79 -2.98
N PRO A 140 -46.73 6.90 -3.92
CA PRO A 140 -45.35 6.77 -4.32
C PRO A 140 -44.85 8.16 -4.79
N PRO A 141 -43.58 8.50 -4.52
CA PRO A 141 -43.00 9.75 -5.02
C PRO A 141 -43.28 9.90 -6.53
N PRO A 142 -43.51 11.12 -7.04
CA PRO A 142 -43.82 11.36 -8.45
C PRO A 142 -42.84 10.71 -9.43
N ASP A 143 -41.61 10.47 -8.97
CA ASP A 143 -40.50 9.94 -9.76
C ASP A 143 -40.27 8.42 -9.56
N GLY A 144 -41.05 7.75 -8.70
CA GLY A 144 -40.89 6.34 -8.37
C GLY A 144 -39.55 6.08 -7.67
N GLY A 145 -39.58 5.79 -6.37
CA GLY A 145 -38.43 5.20 -5.67
C GLY A 145 -38.15 3.82 -6.25
N LEU A 146 -37.52 3.79 -7.42
CA LEU A 146 -36.95 2.62 -8.03
C LEU A 146 -35.84 2.20 -7.07
N LEU A 147 -35.87 0.98 -6.51
CA LEU A 147 -34.66 0.38 -5.95
C LEU A 147 -33.77 0.06 -7.13
N LEU A 148 -33.08 1.09 -7.65
CA LEU A 148 -32.34 0.96 -8.89
C LEU A 148 -31.18 0.00 -8.67
N PRO A 149 -30.96 -0.95 -9.59
CA PRO A 149 -29.83 -1.83 -9.52
C PRO A 149 -28.53 -1.04 -9.76
N THR A 150 -27.42 -1.62 -9.31
CA THR A 150 -26.07 -1.11 -9.59
C THR A 150 -25.88 -0.79 -11.08
N GLY A 151 -25.32 0.38 -11.38
CA GLY A 151 -25.07 0.90 -12.72
C GLY A 151 -26.19 1.74 -13.33
N ALA A 152 -27.40 1.74 -12.74
CA ALA A 152 -28.49 2.60 -13.19
C ALA A 152 -28.25 4.08 -12.81
N ALA A 153 -28.71 5.01 -13.63
CA ALA A 153 -28.59 6.45 -13.36
C ALA A 153 -29.46 6.85 -12.16
N CYS A 154 -28.91 7.64 -11.25
CA CYS A 154 -29.57 8.10 -10.03
C CYS A 154 -29.26 9.58 -9.75
N ALA A 155 -30.13 10.25 -8.99
CA ALA A 155 -29.90 11.61 -8.49
C ALA A 155 -29.59 11.65 -6.99
N GLY A 156 -29.87 10.58 -6.25
CA GLY A 156 -29.56 10.48 -4.82
C GLY A 156 -29.54 9.06 -4.28
N ASP A 157 -28.90 8.87 -3.13
CA ASP A 157 -28.69 7.56 -2.48
C ASP A 157 -29.99 6.75 -2.29
N VAL A 158 -31.11 7.44 -2.03
CA VAL A 158 -32.43 6.82 -1.78
C VAL A 158 -33.02 6.11 -3.01
N GLU A 159 -32.51 6.39 -4.21
CA GLU A 159 -32.93 5.75 -5.46
C GLU A 159 -32.15 4.46 -5.73
N CYS A 160 -31.12 4.13 -4.96
CA CYS A 160 -30.29 2.96 -5.21
C CYS A 160 -30.61 1.85 -4.22
N GLU A 161 -30.73 0.61 -4.69
CA GLU A 161 -30.91 -0.56 -3.81
C GLU A 161 -29.81 -0.66 -2.74
N SER A 162 -28.60 -0.26 -3.12
CA SER A 162 -27.42 -0.21 -2.26
C SER A 162 -27.38 0.96 -1.28
N GLY A 163 -28.24 1.96 -1.46
CA GLY A 163 -28.16 3.24 -0.75
C GLY A 163 -26.96 4.10 -1.16
N VAL A 164 -26.32 3.84 -2.32
CA VAL A 164 -25.16 4.59 -2.81
C VAL A 164 -25.40 5.09 -4.23
N CYS A 165 -25.55 6.39 -4.39
CA CYS A 165 -25.55 7.09 -5.66
C CYS A 165 -24.25 7.87 -5.83
N LEU A 166 -23.52 7.61 -6.91
CA LEU A 166 -22.31 8.37 -7.21
C LEU A 166 -22.65 9.81 -7.61
N PRO A 167 -21.81 10.80 -7.25
CA PRO A 167 -22.01 12.16 -7.72
C PRO A 167 -21.89 12.22 -9.26
N PRO A 168 -22.46 13.23 -9.93
CA PRO A 168 -22.38 13.37 -11.39
C PRO A 168 -20.96 13.36 -11.94
N ALA A 169 -19.98 13.89 -11.20
CA ALA A 169 -18.56 13.87 -11.55
C ALA A 169 -17.96 12.46 -11.64
N LEU A 170 -18.61 11.46 -11.02
CA LEU A 170 -18.23 10.04 -11.03
C LEU A 170 -19.24 9.19 -11.82
N GLY A 171 -20.13 9.82 -12.60
CA GLY A 171 -21.06 9.14 -13.51
C GLY A 171 -22.54 9.28 -13.14
N GLY A 172 -22.89 9.62 -11.90
CA GLY A 172 -24.30 9.77 -11.51
C GLY A 172 -25.08 8.45 -11.52
N THR A 173 -24.46 7.35 -11.11
CA THR A 173 -25.05 6.00 -11.15
C THR A 173 -25.03 5.32 -9.79
N CYS A 174 -25.96 4.39 -9.59
CA CYS A 174 -26.00 3.55 -8.40
C CYS A 174 -24.76 2.68 -8.33
N SER A 175 -24.08 2.73 -7.18
CA SER A 175 -22.87 1.97 -6.89
C SER A 175 -23.03 1.20 -5.58
N ILE A 176 -21.96 0.71 -4.97
CA ILE A 176 -21.97 0.03 -3.68
C ILE A 176 -20.90 0.61 -2.77
N ALA A 177 -21.07 0.40 -1.46
CA ALA A 177 -19.99 0.64 -0.50
C ALA A 177 -18.88 -0.41 -0.68
N CYS A 178 -17.66 -0.05 -0.33
CA CYS A 178 -16.50 -0.95 -0.39
C CYS A 178 -15.61 -0.75 0.83
N THR A 179 -14.87 -1.80 1.17
CA THR A 179 -13.85 -1.82 2.22
C THR A 179 -12.45 -1.93 1.63
N ASP A 180 -12.35 -2.40 0.39
CA ASP A 180 -11.12 -2.70 -0.35
C ASP A 180 -11.42 -2.64 -1.86
N ALA A 181 -10.38 -2.80 -2.68
CA ALA A 181 -10.51 -2.79 -4.13
C ALA A 181 -11.27 -4.00 -4.70
N GLU A 182 -11.19 -5.18 -4.05
CA GLU A 182 -11.83 -6.41 -4.55
C GLU A 182 -13.35 -6.35 -4.46
N ALA A 183 -13.89 -5.65 -3.47
CA ALA A 183 -15.32 -5.36 -3.35
C ALA A 183 -15.90 -4.73 -4.63
N CYS A 184 -15.07 -4.04 -5.42
CA CYS A 184 -15.47 -3.39 -6.67
C CYS A 184 -15.34 -4.28 -7.92
N PHE A 185 -14.94 -5.54 -7.82
CA PHE A 185 -14.84 -6.46 -8.96
C PHE A 185 -16.20 -6.99 -9.45
N VAL A 186 -17.29 -6.66 -8.75
CA VAL A 186 -18.66 -6.96 -9.19
C VAL A 186 -19.07 -6.18 -10.44
N PHE A 187 -18.36 -5.09 -10.77
CA PHE A 187 -18.65 -4.26 -11.93
C PHE A 187 -17.97 -4.82 -13.19
N PRO A 188 -18.64 -4.75 -14.36
CA PRO A 188 -18.08 -5.24 -15.63
C PRO A 188 -16.98 -4.34 -16.21
N THR A 189 -16.89 -3.09 -15.75
CA THR A 189 -15.82 -2.14 -16.09
C THR A 189 -14.94 -1.90 -14.88
N GLU A 190 -13.70 -1.47 -15.09
CA GLU A 190 -12.75 -1.26 -13.98
C GLU A 190 -13.25 -0.15 -13.03
N HIS A 191 -13.52 -0.54 -11.78
CA HIS A 191 -13.88 0.35 -10.68
C HIS A 191 -12.85 0.20 -9.57
N GLY A 192 -12.56 1.29 -8.87
CA GLY A 192 -11.73 1.32 -7.67
C GLY A 192 -12.54 1.71 -6.45
N CYS A 193 -12.11 1.28 -5.28
CA CYS A 193 -12.67 1.73 -4.01
C CYS A 193 -12.12 3.11 -3.66
N THR A 194 -13.00 4.10 -3.52
CA THR A 194 -12.62 5.50 -3.28
C THR A 194 -13.46 6.11 -2.16
N VAL A 195 -13.00 7.25 -1.63
CA VAL A 195 -13.67 8.00 -0.59
C VAL A 195 -14.23 9.30 -1.16
N LEU A 196 -15.54 9.50 -1.06
CA LEU A 196 -16.20 10.69 -1.60
C LEU A 196 -15.82 11.93 -0.78
N PRO A 197 -15.49 13.08 -1.43
CA PRO A 197 -15.21 14.33 -0.70
C PRO A 197 -16.36 14.79 0.20
N GLU A 198 -17.61 14.59 -0.26
CA GLU A 198 -18.85 14.99 0.42
C GLU A 198 -19.19 14.08 1.61
N ALA A 199 -18.70 12.82 1.57
CA ALA A 199 -18.99 11.77 2.55
C ALA A 199 -17.71 10.98 2.87
N PRO A 200 -16.69 11.63 3.46
CA PRO A 200 -15.33 11.08 3.55
C PRO A 200 -15.17 9.92 4.54
N SER A 201 -16.21 9.60 5.31
CA SER A 201 -16.27 8.39 6.15
C SER A 201 -16.88 7.19 5.42
N ARG A 202 -17.28 7.35 4.15
CA ARG A 202 -17.91 6.30 3.34
C ARG A 202 -17.04 6.04 2.10
N ALA A 203 -16.48 4.84 2.03
CA ALA A 203 -15.82 4.35 0.84
C ALA A 203 -16.84 3.67 -0.10
N VAL A 204 -16.72 3.93 -1.40
CA VAL A 204 -17.64 3.48 -2.45
C VAL A 204 -16.88 3.08 -3.70
N CYS A 205 -17.45 2.18 -4.50
CA CYS A 205 -16.88 1.83 -5.79
C CYS A 205 -17.15 2.94 -6.80
N ALA A 206 -16.13 3.40 -7.52
CA ALA A 206 -16.28 4.40 -8.57
C ALA A 206 -15.46 4.00 -9.81
N PRO A 207 -15.89 4.41 -11.02
CA PRO A 207 -15.12 4.17 -12.23
C PRO A 207 -13.71 4.73 -12.11
N LEU A 208 -12.72 3.92 -12.54
CA LEU A 208 -11.32 4.35 -12.56
C LEU A 208 -11.16 5.55 -13.52
N PRO A 209 -10.33 6.55 -13.17
CA PRO A 209 -9.93 7.58 -14.12
C PRO A 209 -9.14 6.98 -15.30
N ASP A 210 -9.30 7.55 -16.49
CA ASP A 210 -8.49 7.16 -17.65
C ASP A 210 -7.00 7.44 -17.39
N GLY A 211 -6.14 6.42 -17.59
CA GLY A 211 -4.71 6.54 -17.35
C GLY A 211 -4.32 6.67 -15.87
N ALA A 212 -5.23 6.29 -14.95
CA ALA A 212 -4.98 6.37 -13.53
C ALA A 212 -3.76 5.54 -13.10
N LEU A 213 -2.96 6.14 -12.22
CA LEU A 213 -1.80 5.56 -11.59
C LEU A 213 -2.23 4.53 -10.54
N ALA A 214 -1.55 3.38 -10.57
CA ALA A 214 -1.72 2.32 -9.58
C ALA A 214 -1.31 2.78 -8.18
N ARG A 215 -1.70 2.01 -7.17
CA ARG A 215 -1.23 2.16 -5.79
C ARG A 215 0.29 2.29 -5.66
N GLY A 216 0.71 3.08 -4.69
CA GLY A 216 2.09 3.43 -4.36
C GLY A 216 2.82 4.24 -5.43
N ARG A 217 2.22 4.54 -6.59
CA ARG A 217 2.83 5.41 -7.61
C ARG A 217 2.86 6.85 -7.13
N ALA A 218 3.86 7.60 -7.58
CA ALA A 218 3.98 9.03 -7.25
C ALA A 218 2.82 9.83 -7.88
N CYS A 219 2.19 10.70 -7.10
CA CYS A 219 1.08 11.55 -7.52
C CYS A 219 1.23 12.97 -6.97
N VAL A 220 0.52 13.90 -7.59
CA VAL A 220 0.36 15.28 -7.14
C VAL A 220 -1.06 15.54 -6.65
N GLU A 221 -2.04 14.92 -7.32
CA GLU A 221 -3.46 15.16 -7.07
C GLU A 221 -4.23 13.84 -7.01
N ASP A 222 -5.32 13.83 -6.25
CA ASP A 222 -6.20 12.66 -6.11
C ASP A 222 -6.62 12.06 -7.44
N ALA A 223 -6.99 12.90 -8.41
CA ALA A 223 -7.54 12.46 -9.70
C ALA A 223 -6.56 11.60 -10.52
N GLU A 224 -5.27 11.64 -10.21
CA GLU A 224 -4.25 10.83 -10.87
C GLU A 224 -4.29 9.36 -10.42
N CYS A 225 -4.85 9.05 -9.25
CA CYS A 225 -4.80 7.72 -8.66
C CYS A 225 -6.04 6.88 -8.97
N GLN A 226 -5.87 5.56 -9.09
CA GLN A 226 -6.97 4.61 -9.32
C GLN A 226 -8.07 4.73 -8.25
N ALA A 227 -7.67 4.77 -6.97
CA ALA A 227 -8.58 4.97 -5.85
C ALA A 227 -8.97 6.45 -5.62
N ARG A 228 -8.47 7.38 -6.44
CA ARG A 228 -8.63 8.84 -6.28
C ARG A 228 -8.15 9.39 -4.94
N LEU A 229 -7.07 8.81 -4.42
CA LEU A 229 -6.49 9.12 -3.11
C LEU A 229 -4.98 9.31 -3.28
N CYS A 230 -4.54 10.56 -3.30
CA CYS A 230 -3.14 10.94 -3.30
C CYS A 230 -2.72 11.38 -1.89
N GLN A 231 -2.02 10.51 -1.18
CA GLN A 231 -1.59 10.74 0.20
C GLN A 231 -0.07 10.98 0.24
N GLU A 232 0.33 12.16 0.70
CA GLU A 232 1.74 12.55 0.83
C GLU A 232 2.58 12.33 -0.45
N GLY A 233 1.96 12.54 -1.62
CA GLY A 233 2.59 12.39 -2.92
C GLY A 233 2.62 10.95 -3.45
N GLN A 234 1.87 10.03 -2.85
CA GLN A 234 1.73 8.65 -3.32
C GLN A 234 0.27 8.23 -3.41
N CYS A 235 -0.07 7.47 -4.46
CA CYS A 235 -1.39 6.87 -4.58
C CYS A 235 -1.58 5.84 -3.47
N THR A 236 -2.66 5.98 -2.71
CA THR A 236 -3.05 5.03 -1.66
C THR A 236 -4.40 4.40 -2.01
N GLU A 237 -4.78 3.37 -1.28
CA GLU A 237 -6.02 2.61 -1.46
C GLU A 237 -6.83 2.61 -0.17
N VAL A 238 -8.13 2.34 -0.28
CA VAL A 238 -8.94 1.96 0.88
C VAL A 238 -8.62 0.50 1.22
N CYS A 239 -8.57 0.19 2.52
CA CYS A 239 -8.27 -1.16 3.01
C CYS A 239 -9.16 -1.54 4.20
N ASP A 240 -9.42 -2.83 4.34
CA ASP A 240 -10.00 -3.47 5.51
C ASP A 240 -8.87 -3.99 6.44
N ASP A 241 -7.85 -4.61 5.84
CA ASP A 241 -6.68 -5.13 6.56
C ASP A 241 -5.35 -4.95 5.80
N ASP A 242 -4.24 -5.34 6.43
CA ASP A 242 -2.88 -5.17 5.87
C ASP A 242 -2.68 -5.93 4.55
N GLY A 243 -3.47 -6.97 4.27
CA GLY A 243 -3.41 -7.77 3.04
C GLY A 243 -3.90 -7.03 1.80
N ASP A 244 -4.71 -5.99 1.97
CA ASP A 244 -5.14 -5.12 0.87
C ASP A 244 -4.02 -4.17 0.41
N CYS A 245 -3.01 -3.97 1.26
CA CYS A 245 -1.95 -3.00 1.04
C CYS A 245 -0.74 -3.59 0.32
N LEU A 246 0.04 -2.72 -0.35
CA LEU A 246 1.33 -3.13 -0.90
C LEU A 246 2.27 -3.56 0.24
N THR A 247 3.10 -4.56 -0.01
CA THR A 247 4.19 -4.95 0.89
C THR A 247 4.98 -3.71 1.35
N GLY A 248 5.08 -3.50 2.66
CA GLY A 248 5.69 -2.32 3.27
C GLY A 248 4.72 -1.23 3.74
N GLN A 249 3.43 -1.34 3.38
CA GLN A 249 2.34 -0.54 3.93
C GLN A 249 1.56 -1.34 4.98
N THR A 250 0.77 -0.63 5.77
CA THR A 250 -0.18 -1.19 6.74
C THR A 250 -1.50 -0.46 6.62
N CYS A 251 -2.60 -1.18 6.81
CA CYS A 251 -3.93 -0.59 6.84
C CYS A 251 -4.11 0.25 8.10
N THR A 252 -4.33 1.55 7.92
CA THR A 252 -4.36 2.51 9.02
C THR A 252 -5.34 3.64 8.75
N THR A 253 -5.61 4.44 9.77
CA THR A 253 -6.45 5.62 9.63
C THR A 253 -5.66 6.76 8.97
N LEU A 254 -6.04 7.13 7.75
CA LEU A 254 -5.43 8.20 6.98
C LEU A 254 -6.33 9.44 6.94
N PRO A 255 -5.75 10.66 6.97
CA PRO A 255 -6.51 11.88 6.82
C PRO A 255 -6.96 12.07 5.36
N ARG A 256 -8.17 12.57 5.15
CA ARG A 256 -8.63 12.97 3.81
C ARG A 256 -8.22 14.42 3.53
N ALA A 257 -7.33 14.61 2.56
CA ALA A 257 -6.81 15.93 2.18
C ALA A 257 -7.92 16.97 1.99
N GLY A 258 -7.72 18.16 2.55
CA GLY A 258 -8.68 19.26 2.48
C GLY A 258 -9.91 19.13 3.40
N THR A 259 -10.00 18.08 4.22
CA THR A 259 -11.12 17.86 5.16
C THR A 259 -10.60 17.55 6.57
N SER A 260 -11.51 17.49 7.55
CA SER A 260 -11.22 17.01 8.91
C SER A 260 -11.47 15.50 9.09
N ALA A 261 -11.90 14.83 8.03
CA ALA A 261 -12.30 13.45 8.07
C ALA A 261 -11.12 12.49 7.84
N THR A 262 -11.35 11.25 8.20
CA THR A 262 -10.39 10.15 8.05
C THR A 262 -11.05 8.94 7.43
N TYR A 263 -10.25 8.08 6.81
CA TYR A 263 -10.68 6.81 6.24
C TYR A 263 -9.65 5.72 6.53
N SER A 264 -10.05 4.46 6.38
CA SER A 264 -9.12 3.32 6.45
C SER A 264 -8.40 3.20 5.12
N GLY A 265 -7.07 3.34 5.12
CA GLY A 265 -6.27 3.27 3.90
C GLY A 265 -4.84 2.83 4.12
N CYS A 266 -4.18 2.47 3.02
CA CYS A 266 -2.84 1.91 3.04
C CYS A 266 -1.77 2.99 3.30
N GLY A 267 -1.23 3.00 4.51
CA GLY A 267 -0.29 3.99 4.99
C GLY A 267 1.01 3.39 5.51
N TYR A 268 1.81 4.23 6.16
CA TYR A 268 3.09 3.87 6.71
C TYR A 268 3.16 4.16 8.21
N PRO A 269 3.88 3.34 8.99
CA PRO A 269 4.19 3.67 10.37
C PRO A 269 4.94 5.01 10.49
N ALA A 270 4.57 5.80 11.50
CA ALA A 270 5.25 7.04 11.80
C ALA A 270 6.71 6.79 12.22
N ARG A 271 7.62 7.64 11.76
CA ARG A 271 9.03 7.59 12.15
C ARG A 271 9.20 8.02 13.61
N THR A 272 10.05 7.30 14.33
CA THR A 272 10.30 7.50 15.78
C THR A 272 11.55 8.33 16.10
N GLY A 273 12.50 8.46 15.16
CA GLY A 273 13.76 9.19 15.37
C GLY A 273 14.31 9.79 14.09
N ALA A 274 15.22 10.78 14.19
CA ALA A 274 15.73 11.60 13.07
C ALA A 274 16.13 10.81 11.81
N VAL A 275 16.78 9.67 12.02
CA VAL A 275 17.02 8.63 11.02
C VAL A 275 16.44 7.33 11.58
N GLN A 276 15.72 6.59 10.75
CA GLN A 276 15.18 5.27 11.07
C GLN A 276 15.52 4.32 9.93
N ILE A 277 15.69 3.04 10.26
CA ILE A 277 15.82 2.01 9.23
C ILE A 277 14.80 0.92 9.52
N ASP A 278 13.84 0.80 8.62
CA ASP A 278 12.82 -0.23 8.64
C ASP A 278 13.30 -1.43 7.82
N GLU A 279 12.78 -2.61 8.11
CA GLU A 279 13.02 -3.81 7.30
C GLU A 279 11.67 -4.28 6.79
N ILE A 280 11.53 -4.35 5.47
CA ILE A 280 10.36 -4.89 4.79
C ILE A 280 10.72 -6.31 4.35
N ASP A 281 9.97 -7.29 4.82
CA ASP A 281 10.03 -8.66 4.31
C ASP A 281 9.28 -8.71 2.98
N LEU A 282 10.00 -9.02 1.89
CA LEU A 282 9.42 -9.16 0.55
C LEU A 282 8.95 -10.59 0.28
N GLY A 283 9.10 -11.48 1.26
CA GLY A 283 8.68 -12.86 1.19
C GLY A 283 9.80 -13.81 0.74
N SER A 284 9.39 -15.05 0.46
CA SER A 284 10.29 -16.11 0.01
C SER A 284 9.82 -16.71 -1.30
N VAL A 285 10.77 -16.94 -2.22
CA VAL A 285 10.53 -17.46 -3.56
C VAL A 285 11.37 -18.70 -3.81
N VAL A 286 10.90 -19.67 -4.59
CA VAL A 286 11.69 -20.82 -5.01
C VAL A 286 11.95 -20.72 -6.51
N LEU A 287 13.21 -20.52 -6.87
CA LEU A 287 13.62 -20.29 -8.25
C LEU A 287 14.47 -21.43 -8.76
N ARG A 288 14.22 -21.83 -10.00
CA ARG A 288 15.13 -22.71 -10.74
C ARG A 288 16.30 -21.88 -11.28
N ALA A 289 17.41 -22.54 -11.56
CA ALA A 289 18.55 -21.90 -12.21
C ALA A 289 18.13 -21.12 -13.46
N ALA A 290 18.64 -19.90 -13.61
CA ALA A 290 18.31 -18.97 -14.70
C ALA A 290 16.84 -18.54 -14.77
N THR A 291 16.09 -18.63 -13.67
CA THR A 291 14.73 -18.05 -13.57
C THR A 291 14.73 -16.81 -12.69
N VAL A 292 13.71 -15.99 -12.90
CA VAL A 292 13.50 -14.68 -12.28
C VAL A 292 12.10 -14.65 -11.70
N ASP A 293 11.92 -13.95 -10.60
CA ASP A 293 10.60 -13.61 -10.05
C ASP A 293 10.57 -12.14 -9.63
N ALA A 294 9.42 -11.49 -9.84
CA ALA A 294 9.23 -10.07 -9.59
C ALA A 294 8.51 -9.85 -8.26
N LEU A 295 9.07 -8.99 -7.44
CA LEU A 295 8.52 -8.61 -6.14
C LEU A 295 8.28 -7.11 -6.13
N GLU A 296 7.21 -6.70 -5.46
CA GLU A 296 6.84 -5.30 -5.34
C GLU A 296 6.76 -4.90 -3.87
N PHE A 297 7.15 -3.66 -3.60
CA PHE A 297 7.02 -3.08 -2.27
C PHE A 297 6.93 -1.57 -2.35
N ALA A 298 6.38 -0.96 -1.32
CA ALA A 298 6.24 0.49 -1.26
C ALA A 298 7.05 1.08 -0.10
N THR A 299 7.64 2.25 -0.33
CA THR A 299 8.42 2.96 0.70
C THR A 299 7.79 4.30 1.12
N PRO A 300 7.89 4.66 2.42
CA PRO A 300 7.34 5.92 2.94
C PRO A 300 7.91 7.17 2.24
N PRO A 301 7.16 8.29 2.14
CA PRO A 301 7.60 9.54 1.52
C PRO A 301 8.91 10.14 2.08
N ASP A 302 9.30 9.81 3.32
CA ASP A 302 10.55 10.27 3.94
C ASP A 302 11.73 9.29 3.76
N THR A 303 11.60 8.32 2.86
CA THR A 303 12.66 7.38 2.48
C THR A 303 13.74 8.08 1.65
N VAL A 304 15.00 7.76 1.94
CA VAL A 304 16.18 8.32 1.24
C VAL A 304 17.00 7.28 0.50
N SER A 305 16.91 6.01 0.91
CA SER A 305 17.61 4.90 0.24
C SER A 305 17.03 3.57 0.68
N VAL A 306 17.21 2.54 -0.14
CA VAL A 306 16.91 1.15 0.18
C VAL A 306 18.15 0.29 -0.01
N THR A 307 18.38 -0.66 0.90
CA THR A 307 19.30 -1.78 0.63
C THR A 307 18.48 -3.05 0.43
N LEU A 308 18.41 -3.51 -0.81
CA LEU A 308 17.80 -4.78 -1.17
C LEU A 308 18.72 -5.92 -0.74
N GLN A 309 18.13 -6.99 -0.22
CA GLN A 309 18.87 -8.18 0.17
C GLN A 309 18.16 -9.43 -0.32
N ALA A 310 18.91 -10.34 -0.92
CA ALA A 310 18.46 -11.69 -1.25
C ALA A 310 19.35 -12.68 -0.51
N ARG A 311 18.76 -13.68 0.12
CA ARG A 311 19.48 -14.75 0.83
C ARG A 311 18.95 -16.10 0.43
N ARG A 312 19.85 -17.00 0.03
CA ARG A 312 19.52 -18.42 -0.14
C ARG A 312 19.25 -19.05 1.23
N VAL A 313 18.05 -19.59 1.40
CA VAL A 313 17.61 -20.27 2.64
C VAL A 313 17.44 -21.77 2.46
N SER A 314 17.33 -22.27 1.23
CA SER A 314 17.24 -23.70 0.94
C SER A 314 17.64 -24.01 -0.51
N GLY A 315 17.77 -25.31 -0.83
CA GLY A 315 18.02 -25.80 -2.20
C GLY A 315 19.49 -25.86 -2.59
N ASP A 316 19.74 -25.90 -3.90
CA ASP A 316 21.06 -26.02 -4.52
C ASP A 316 21.93 -24.77 -4.31
N PRO A 317 23.27 -24.88 -4.34
CA PRO A 317 24.19 -23.76 -4.17
C PRO A 317 24.28 -22.91 -5.45
N LEU A 318 23.15 -22.31 -5.83
CA LEU A 318 23.05 -21.33 -6.89
C LEU A 318 23.40 -19.95 -6.34
N ALA A 319 24.16 -19.17 -7.11
CA ALA A 319 24.38 -17.76 -6.81
C ALA A 319 23.06 -17.00 -6.96
N VAL A 320 22.87 -15.99 -6.13
CA VAL A 320 21.60 -15.23 -6.03
C VAL A 320 21.83 -13.80 -6.48
N GLY A 321 20.78 -13.12 -6.92
CA GLY A 321 20.95 -11.73 -7.33
C GLY A 321 19.66 -11.02 -7.67
N PHE A 322 19.86 -9.86 -8.28
CA PHE A 322 18.81 -9.01 -8.81
C PHE A 322 18.97 -8.95 -10.33
N SER A 323 17.89 -9.21 -11.06
CA SER A 323 17.87 -9.07 -12.52
C SER A 323 17.46 -7.69 -12.97
N ARG A 324 16.54 -7.04 -12.23
CA ARG A 324 15.97 -5.76 -12.62
C ARG A 324 15.53 -4.98 -11.39
N VAL A 325 15.70 -3.67 -11.40
CA VAL A 325 15.18 -2.76 -10.37
C VAL A 325 14.56 -1.56 -11.06
N ASP A 326 13.27 -1.36 -10.84
CA ASP A 326 12.51 -0.20 -11.32
C ASP A 326 12.09 0.71 -10.16
N ASP A 327 12.05 2.01 -10.41
CA ASP A 327 11.58 3.01 -9.46
C ASP A 327 10.05 3.26 -9.58
N PRO A 328 9.45 4.05 -8.67
CA PRO A 328 8.02 4.38 -8.72
C PRO A 328 7.59 5.19 -9.95
N ALA A 329 8.52 5.75 -10.73
CA ALA A 329 8.23 6.35 -12.03
C ALA A 329 8.29 5.33 -13.18
N SER A 330 8.49 4.03 -12.89
CA SER A 330 8.75 2.97 -13.87
C SER A 330 10.04 3.18 -14.67
N THR A 331 11.00 3.90 -14.11
CA THR A 331 12.34 4.03 -14.66
C THR A 331 13.18 2.83 -14.23
N THR A 332 13.75 2.12 -15.19
CA THR A 332 14.71 1.04 -14.90
C THR A 332 16.02 1.63 -14.40
N LEU A 333 16.30 1.41 -13.12
CA LEU A 333 17.54 1.84 -12.49
C LEU A 333 18.68 0.86 -12.74
N PHE A 334 18.35 -0.43 -12.89
CA PHE A 334 19.31 -1.50 -13.11
C PHE A 334 18.68 -2.63 -13.93
N ASP A 335 19.44 -3.15 -14.90
CA ASP A 335 19.15 -4.38 -15.62
C ASP A 335 20.41 -5.24 -15.76
N VAL A 336 20.32 -6.52 -15.38
CA VAL A 336 21.45 -7.46 -15.36
C VAL A 336 21.95 -7.81 -16.77
N PHE A 337 21.07 -7.85 -17.77
CA PHE A 337 21.49 -8.13 -19.14
C PHE A 337 22.26 -6.95 -19.71
N GLU A 338 21.78 -5.74 -19.45
CA GLU A 338 22.45 -4.52 -19.90
C GLU A 338 23.84 -4.35 -19.26
N ILE A 339 23.99 -4.56 -17.95
CA ILE A 339 25.30 -4.50 -17.31
C ILE A 339 26.25 -5.61 -17.82
N LEU A 340 25.74 -6.81 -18.10
CA LEU A 340 26.56 -7.89 -18.67
C LEU A 340 26.98 -7.61 -20.12
N MET A 341 26.21 -6.81 -20.85
CA MET A 341 26.56 -6.29 -22.17
C MET A 341 27.41 -5.01 -22.12
N LEU A 342 27.89 -4.63 -20.94
CA LEU A 342 28.73 -3.46 -20.72
C LEU A 342 28.04 -2.11 -20.98
N ASN A 343 26.71 -2.07 -20.88
CA ASN A 343 25.94 -0.83 -20.97
C ASN A 343 25.84 -0.13 -19.61
N ASP A 344 26.10 1.17 -19.60
CA ASP A 344 26.05 1.99 -18.38
C ASP A 344 24.63 2.00 -17.77
N GLN A 345 24.55 1.79 -16.46
CA GLN A 345 23.29 1.66 -15.71
C GLN A 345 23.11 2.86 -14.76
N PRO A 346 21.89 3.38 -14.53
CA PRO A 346 21.68 4.47 -13.58
C PRO A 346 22.29 4.22 -12.19
N ILE A 347 22.14 3.00 -11.65
CA ILE A 347 22.85 2.52 -10.47
C ILE A 347 23.80 1.37 -10.85
N ARG A 348 24.89 1.17 -10.11
CA ARG A 348 25.91 0.16 -10.46
C ARG A 348 25.86 -1.04 -9.52
N TRP A 349 25.68 -2.24 -10.04
CA TRP A 349 25.81 -3.47 -9.27
C TRP A 349 26.38 -4.57 -10.14
N LEU A 350 27.33 -5.34 -9.61
CA LEU A 350 27.97 -6.43 -10.33
C LEU A 350 27.65 -7.74 -9.63
N PRO A 351 27.01 -8.71 -10.31
CA PRO A 351 26.68 -10.03 -9.74
C PRO A 351 27.92 -10.94 -9.69
N VAL A 352 28.96 -10.50 -8.99
CA VAL A 352 30.21 -11.27 -8.82
C VAL A 352 30.21 -11.87 -7.44
N ASP A 353 30.51 -13.16 -7.36
CA ASP A 353 30.55 -13.94 -6.12
C ASP A 353 29.34 -13.66 -5.24
N THR A 354 28.14 -14.06 -5.66
CA THR A 354 26.89 -13.84 -4.92
C THR A 354 26.29 -15.14 -4.38
N GLY A 355 27.13 -16.09 -3.98
CA GLY A 355 26.69 -17.33 -3.34
C GLY A 355 26.12 -17.07 -1.94
N GLU A 356 25.09 -17.81 -1.53
CA GLU A 356 24.35 -17.61 -0.26
C GLU A 356 23.60 -16.28 -0.10
N SER A 357 24.13 -15.13 -0.54
CA SER A 357 23.49 -13.83 -0.36
C SER A 357 23.97 -12.79 -1.37
N ALA A 358 23.09 -11.86 -1.72
CA ALA A 358 23.37 -10.66 -2.50
C ALA A 358 22.75 -9.43 -1.82
N ALA A 359 23.40 -8.28 -1.97
CA ALA A 359 22.85 -7.00 -1.54
C ALA A 359 23.05 -5.93 -2.62
N MET A 360 22.09 -5.02 -2.72
CA MET A 360 22.15 -3.88 -3.64
C MET A 360 21.66 -2.62 -2.93
N LEU A 361 22.43 -1.54 -3.02
CA LEU A 361 22.08 -0.23 -2.47
C LEU A 361 21.44 0.65 -3.56
N VAL A 362 20.28 1.22 -3.26
CA VAL A 362 19.48 2.03 -4.20
C VAL A 362 19.13 3.39 -3.56
N PRO A 363 19.58 4.53 -4.14
CA PRO A 363 20.65 4.63 -5.12
C PRO A 363 22.02 4.40 -4.47
N ASN A 364 22.99 3.94 -5.25
CA ASN A 364 24.40 3.94 -4.87
C ASN A 364 25.23 4.91 -5.73
N THR A 365 24.58 5.97 -6.18
CA THR A 365 25.19 7.04 -6.95
C THR A 365 24.78 8.40 -6.36
N THR A 366 25.39 9.47 -6.87
CA THR A 366 25.11 10.82 -6.42
C THR A 366 23.72 11.29 -6.86
N PRO A 367 23.08 12.21 -6.11
CA PRO A 367 21.72 12.66 -6.40
C PRO A 367 21.52 13.35 -7.75
N ASP A 368 22.59 13.84 -8.39
CA ASP A 368 22.57 14.39 -9.75
C ASP A 368 22.42 13.32 -10.84
N ARG A 369 22.78 12.06 -10.54
CA ARG A 369 22.54 10.92 -11.43
C ARG A 369 21.23 10.21 -11.11
N VAL A 370 21.04 9.81 -9.85
CA VAL A 370 19.79 9.18 -9.38
C VAL A 370 19.41 9.74 -8.03
N ARG A 371 18.25 10.38 -7.96
CA ARG A 371 17.59 10.72 -6.70
C ARG A 371 16.63 9.59 -6.34
N TYR A 372 16.66 9.14 -5.08
CA TYR A 372 15.70 8.15 -4.61
C TYR A 372 14.26 8.70 -4.72
N LEU A 373 13.36 7.90 -5.30
CA LEU A 373 11.94 8.19 -5.38
C LEU A 373 11.18 7.25 -4.44
N PRO A 374 10.50 7.77 -3.41
CA PRO A 374 9.61 6.98 -2.56
C PRO A 374 8.37 6.48 -3.30
N GLY A 375 7.84 5.34 -2.87
CA GLY A 375 6.63 4.73 -3.43
C GLY A 375 6.85 3.28 -3.85
N ARG A 376 6.04 2.80 -4.81
CA ARG A 376 6.04 1.42 -5.31
C ARG A 376 7.28 1.16 -6.16
N HIS A 377 8.16 0.31 -5.67
CA HIS A 377 9.27 -0.27 -6.40
C HIS A 377 8.93 -1.66 -6.91
N GLU A 378 9.55 -2.04 -8.02
CA GLU A 378 9.56 -3.40 -8.54
C GLU A 378 11.00 -3.90 -8.55
N VAL A 379 11.24 -5.08 -7.98
CA VAL A 379 12.54 -5.73 -7.93
C VAL A 379 12.40 -7.16 -8.43
N ALA A 380 13.16 -7.49 -9.45
CA ALA A 380 13.23 -8.85 -9.96
C ALA A 380 14.44 -9.57 -9.37
N VAL A 381 14.23 -10.67 -8.65
CA VAL A 381 15.28 -11.51 -8.07
C VAL A 381 15.53 -12.73 -8.93
N ASN A 382 16.77 -13.23 -8.93
CA ASN A 382 17.14 -14.37 -9.77
C ASN A 382 18.12 -15.33 -9.10
N THR A 383 18.28 -16.48 -9.73
CA THR A 383 19.39 -17.41 -9.46
C THR A 383 20.24 -17.59 -10.72
N PHE A 384 21.55 -17.59 -10.56
CA PHE A 384 22.49 -17.80 -11.66
C PHE A 384 22.83 -19.29 -11.79
N PRO A 385 22.78 -19.84 -13.01
CA PRO A 385 23.13 -21.24 -13.25
C PRO A 385 24.64 -21.47 -13.07
N ARG A 386 25.03 -22.63 -12.53
CA ARG A 386 26.46 -22.99 -12.40
C ARG A 386 27.09 -23.39 -13.72
N SER A 387 26.26 -23.87 -14.64
CA SER A 387 26.65 -24.31 -15.98
C SER A 387 25.44 -24.26 -16.92
N MET A 388 25.68 -24.31 -18.23
CA MET A 388 24.59 -24.42 -19.19
C MET A 388 23.78 -25.69 -18.96
N GLY A 389 22.46 -25.56 -18.88
CA GLY A 389 21.55 -26.68 -18.63
C GLY A 389 21.39 -27.06 -17.14
N ASP A 390 21.87 -26.22 -16.22
CA ASP A 390 21.62 -26.42 -14.79
C ASP A 390 20.10 -26.46 -14.51
N THR A 391 19.67 -27.47 -13.77
CA THR A 391 18.26 -27.71 -13.41
C THR A 391 18.02 -27.55 -11.91
N GLY A 392 19.05 -27.12 -11.17
CA GLY A 392 18.96 -26.89 -9.74
C GLY A 392 17.92 -25.83 -9.38
N ALA A 393 17.52 -25.81 -8.12
CA ALA A 393 16.59 -24.83 -7.59
C ALA A 393 16.99 -24.38 -6.19
N ALA A 394 16.76 -23.11 -5.88
CA ALA A 394 17.08 -22.51 -4.60
C ALA A 394 15.88 -21.71 -4.07
N GLY A 395 15.63 -21.84 -2.77
CA GLY A 395 14.70 -20.98 -2.04
C GLY A 395 15.42 -19.72 -1.57
N LEU A 396 14.87 -18.55 -1.89
CA LEU A 396 15.40 -17.24 -1.54
C LEU A 396 14.45 -16.55 -0.57
N ALA A 397 14.99 -15.95 0.49
CA ALA A 397 14.30 -14.93 1.28
C ALA A 397 14.78 -13.55 0.84
N VAL A 398 13.85 -12.63 0.61
CA VAL A 398 14.14 -11.31 0.07
C VAL A 398 13.63 -10.24 1.02
N SER A 399 14.42 -9.20 1.27
CA SER A 399 14.04 -8.08 2.12
C SER A 399 14.58 -6.76 1.60
N ALA A 400 14.00 -5.66 2.09
CA ALA A 400 14.43 -4.30 1.82
C ALA A 400 14.68 -3.56 3.13
N LEU A 401 15.91 -3.10 3.35
CA LEU A 401 16.25 -2.20 4.45
C LEU A 401 15.98 -0.76 4.01
N VAL A 402 14.90 -0.18 4.51
CA VAL A 402 14.40 1.15 4.12
C VAL A 402 14.94 2.21 5.06
N LYS A 403 15.85 3.06 4.56
CA LYS A 403 16.40 4.16 5.34
C LYS A 403 15.54 5.40 5.17
N ARG A 404 15.05 5.93 6.28
CA ARG A 404 14.19 7.11 6.35
C ARG A 404 14.89 8.22 7.11
N ALA A 405 14.76 9.46 6.65
CA ALA A 405 15.41 10.60 7.29
C ALA A 405 14.51 11.85 7.26
N ALA A 406 14.41 12.51 8.41
CA ALA A 406 13.73 13.80 8.49
C ALA A 406 14.39 14.81 7.54
N GLY A 407 13.60 15.43 6.65
CA GLY A 407 14.15 16.39 5.68
C GLY A 407 14.98 15.76 4.56
N GLY A 408 14.90 14.44 4.38
CA GLY A 408 15.44 13.75 3.21
C GLY A 408 16.97 13.71 3.11
N THR A 409 17.70 14.01 4.19
CA THR A 409 19.17 14.04 4.19
C THR A 409 19.74 13.30 5.38
N VAL A 410 20.81 12.53 5.17
CA VAL A 410 21.57 11.88 6.23
C VAL A 410 22.97 12.47 6.25
N THR A 411 23.31 13.17 7.34
CA THR A 411 24.59 13.89 7.47
C THR A 411 25.56 13.22 8.45
N SER A 412 25.11 12.21 9.18
CA SER A 412 25.95 11.47 10.11
C SER A 412 25.48 10.03 10.28
N GLY A 413 26.37 9.17 10.76
CA GLY A 413 26.08 7.77 11.04
C GLY A 413 27.09 7.17 12.01
N THR A 414 26.75 6.03 12.58
CA THR A 414 27.66 5.26 13.45
C THR A 414 27.85 3.86 12.86
N LEU A 415 29.10 3.42 12.79
CA LEU A 415 29.49 2.09 12.34
C LEU A 415 30.03 1.29 13.53
N ASP A 416 29.28 0.29 13.96
CA ASP A 416 29.71 -0.68 14.97
C ASP A 416 30.53 -1.78 14.30
N LEU A 417 31.56 -2.27 14.99
CA LEU A 417 32.48 -3.29 14.49
C LEU A 417 32.56 -4.51 15.41
N ASN A 418 32.57 -5.69 14.82
CA ASN A 418 33.03 -6.93 15.44
C ASN A 418 34.37 -7.31 14.81
N VAL A 419 35.44 -7.33 15.60
CA VAL A 419 36.81 -7.59 15.15
C VAL A 419 37.22 -9.01 15.56
N PHE A 420 37.34 -9.89 14.58
CA PHE A 420 37.78 -11.27 14.75
C PHE A 420 39.29 -11.37 14.56
N LEU A 421 39.99 -11.93 15.54
CA LEU A 421 41.44 -12.09 15.57
C LEU A 421 41.80 -13.53 15.22
N VAL A 422 42.45 -13.73 14.07
CA VAL A 422 42.62 -15.05 13.45
C VAL A 422 44.11 -15.37 13.30
N GLY A 423 44.69 -15.98 14.33
CA GLY A 423 46.11 -16.37 14.31
C GLY A 423 47.10 -15.20 14.25
N VAL A 424 46.67 -13.98 14.58
CA VAL A 424 47.47 -12.74 14.44
C VAL A 424 48.32 -12.38 15.67
N GLY A 425 48.39 -13.27 16.66
CA GLY A 425 49.21 -13.07 17.87
C GLY A 425 48.69 -11.99 18.83
N VAL A 426 47.43 -11.55 18.66
CA VAL A 426 46.71 -10.66 19.57
C VAL A 426 45.42 -11.37 19.98
N SER A 427 45.15 -11.43 21.29
CA SER A 427 43.89 -11.97 21.80
C SER A 427 42.83 -10.88 21.96
N ALA A 428 41.56 -11.27 22.01
CA ALA A 428 40.43 -10.36 22.18
C ALA A 428 40.52 -9.56 23.49
N SER A 429 41.02 -10.18 24.56
CA SER A 429 41.26 -9.52 25.85
C SER A 429 42.39 -8.49 25.80
N ALA A 430 43.44 -8.73 24.98
CA ALA A 430 44.56 -7.80 24.83
C ALA A 430 44.28 -6.69 23.80
N ALA A 431 43.37 -6.93 22.84
CA ALA A 431 43.07 -6.07 21.71
C ALA A 431 42.76 -4.60 22.07
N PRO A 432 41.97 -4.28 23.13
CA PRO A 432 41.75 -2.89 23.55
C PRO A 432 43.02 -2.12 23.91
N SER A 433 44.08 -2.82 24.35
CA SER A 433 45.37 -2.23 24.76
C SER A 433 46.49 -2.42 23.73
N ASN A 434 46.24 -3.15 22.64
CA ASN A 434 47.25 -3.45 21.64
C ASN A 434 47.56 -2.22 20.77
N GLY A 435 48.75 -1.64 20.93
CA GLY A 435 49.12 -0.39 20.26
C GLY A 435 49.04 -0.42 18.73
N ARG A 436 49.33 -1.57 18.09
CA ARG A 436 49.23 -1.72 16.62
C ARG A 436 47.77 -1.67 16.18
N LEU A 437 46.91 -2.46 16.82
CA LEU A 437 45.48 -2.49 16.51
C LEU A 437 44.81 -1.14 16.79
N GLN A 438 45.12 -0.49 17.93
CA GLN A 438 44.57 0.82 18.26
C GLN A 438 45.04 1.91 17.28
N THR A 439 46.28 1.82 16.78
CA THR A 439 46.77 2.70 15.71
C THR A 439 46.02 2.48 14.39
N ALA A 440 45.74 1.22 14.03
CA ALA A 440 44.94 0.89 12.86
C ALA A 440 43.50 1.43 12.98
N LEU A 441 42.83 1.20 14.11
CA LEU A 441 41.48 1.69 14.37
C LEU A 441 41.41 3.23 14.43
N THR A 442 42.45 3.89 14.93
CA THR A 442 42.57 5.35 14.88
C THR A 442 42.64 5.84 13.44
N ARG A 443 43.46 5.19 12.61
CA ARG A 443 43.55 5.54 11.19
C ARG A 443 42.23 5.30 10.45
N LEU A 444 41.52 4.21 10.75
CA LEU A 444 40.18 3.97 10.21
C LEU A 444 39.22 5.10 10.58
N ARG A 445 39.20 5.50 11.87
CA ARG A 445 38.38 6.63 12.35
C ARG A 445 38.71 7.93 11.61
N ASP A 446 39.99 8.24 11.41
CA ASP A 446 40.43 9.43 10.69
C ASP A 446 39.96 9.43 9.22
N ARG A 447 39.83 8.25 8.60
CA ARG A 447 39.35 8.12 7.22
C ARG A 447 37.83 8.20 7.09
N LEU A 448 37.08 7.72 8.09
CA LEU A 448 35.62 7.79 8.08
C LEU A 448 35.08 9.16 8.52
N ALA A 449 35.75 9.85 9.45
CA ALA A 449 35.25 11.09 10.06
C ALA A 449 34.82 12.19 9.06
N PRO A 450 35.53 12.45 7.94
CA PRO A 450 35.11 13.45 6.96
C PRO A 450 33.75 13.17 6.30
N THR A 451 33.31 11.90 6.30
CA THR A 451 32.01 11.47 5.75
C THR A 451 30.85 11.60 6.74
N GLY A 452 31.11 12.11 7.96
CA GLY A 452 30.12 12.14 9.04
C GLY A 452 29.88 10.79 9.72
N VAL A 453 30.67 9.75 9.36
CA VAL A 453 30.59 8.43 9.98
C VAL A 453 31.59 8.33 11.14
N SER A 454 31.07 8.01 12.33
CA SER A 454 31.88 7.69 13.51
C SER A 454 31.92 6.19 13.77
N LEU A 455 33.04 5.67 14.29
CA LEU A 455 33.07 4.32 14.84
C LEU A 455 32.32 4.29 16.17
N GLY A 456 31.40 3.33 16.31
CA GLY A 456 30.63 3.10 17.52
C GLY A 456 31.26 2.03 18.42
N ALA A 457 30.45 1.04 18.81
CA ALA A 457 30.89 -0.07 19.63
C ALA A 457 31.84 -0.98 18.85
N ILE A 458 33.00 -1.27 19.43
CA ILE A 458 33.98 -2.23 18.89
C ILE A 458 34.07 -3.41 19.86
N ARG A 459 33.73 -4.61 19.36
CA ARG A 459 33.83 -5.87 20.09
C ARG A 459 34.92 -6.73 19.48
N TYR A 460 35.66 -7.47 20.31
CA TYR A 460 36.77 -8.30 19.87
C TYR A 460 36.47 -9.78 20.13
N PHE A 461 36.83 -10.64 19.18
CA PHE A 461 36.56 -12.08 19.22
C PHE A 461 37.83 -12.86 18.87
N ASP A 462 38.12 -13.89 19.65
CA ASP A 462 39.20 -14.83 19.37
C ASP A 462 38.69 -15.94 18.47
N VAL A 463 39.36 -16.16 17.33
CA VAL A 463 39.22 -17.41 16.58
C VAL A 463 40.35 -18.33 17.03
N THR A 464 40.03 -19.55 17.45
CA THR A 464 40.98 -20.48 18.09
C THR A 464 40.97 -21.88 17.45
N GLY A 465 41.90 -22.74 17.84
CA GLY A 465 41.89 -24.16 17.45
C GLY A 465 42.08 -24.41 15.95
N ALA A 466 41.26 -25.32 15.42
CA ALA A 466 41.33 -25.72 14.01
C ALA A 466 40.98 -24.55 13.06
N ASP A 467 39.99 -23.73 13.41
CA ASP A 467 39.57 -22.59 12.60
C ASP A 467 40.68 -21.53 12.53
N ALA A 468 41.34 -21.22 13.64
CA ALA A 468 42.49 -20.32 13.63
C ALA A 468 43.62 -20.84 12.74
N THR A 469 43.85 -22.15 12.76
CA THR A 469 44.88 -22.77 11.93
C THR A 469 44.52 -22.68 10.45
N ARG A 470 43.25 -22.94 10.13
CA ARG A 470 42.72 -22.98 8.76
C ARG A 470 42.61 -21.61 8.11
N TYR A 471 42.18 -20.60 8.86
CA TYR A 471 41.78 -19.31 8.29
C TYR A 471 42.75 -18.16 8.59
N GLN A 472 43.88 -18.41 9.26
CA GLN A 472 44.91 -17.37 9.47
C GLN A 472 45.68 -17.01 8.18
N VAL A 473 45.64 -17.86 7.15
CA VAL A 473 46.18 -17.59 5.81
C VAL A 473 45.08 -17.92 4.81
N ILE A 474 44.78 -16.99 3.91
CA ILE A 474 43.69 -17.15 2.92
C ILE A 474 44.31 -17.45 1.56
N ASP A 475 44.23 -18.72 1.15
CA ASP A 475 44.82 -19.21 -0.11
C ASP A 475 43.87 -19.04 -1.30
N SER A 476 42.55 -19.07 -1.05
CA SER A 476 41.53 -18.83 -2.07
C SER A 476 40.43 -17.90 -1.56
N THR A 477 39.96 -17.06 -2.48
CA THR A 477 38.79 -16.19 -2.33
C THR A 477 37.57 -16.73 -3.07
N ASP A 478 37.77 -17.74 -3.93
CA ASP A 478 36.84 -18.03 -5.02
C ASP A 478 35.87 -19.15 -4.64
N GLY A 479 34.58 -18.84 -4.73
CA GLY A 479 33.50 -19.80 -4.52
C GLY A 479 33.23 -20.16 -3.05
N GLU A 480 32.15 -20.91 -2.85
CA GLU A 480 31.54 -21.07 -1.51
C GLU A 480 32.37 -21.92 -0.53
N SER A 481 33.30 -22.71 -1.05
CA SER A 481 34.19 -23.58 -0.27
C SER A 481 35.54 -22.95 0.08
N SER A 482 35.80 -21.72 -0.35
CA SER A 482 37.09 -21.04 -0.15
C SER A 482 37.39 -20.77 1.33
N GLU A 483 38.66 -20.55 1.66
CA GLU A 483 39.08 -20.12 2.99
C GLU A 483 38.41 -18.81 3.38
N LEU A 484 38.27 -17.86 2.44
CA LEU A 484 37.58 -16.60 2.69
C LEU A 484 36.10 -16.82 3.05
N ALA A 485 35.41 -17.64 2.26
CA ALA A 485 34.00 -17.95 2.50
C ALA A 485 33.81 -18.64 3.86
N GLY A 486 34.70 -19.57 4.22
CA GLY A 486 34.70 -20.21 5.54
C GLY A 486 34.98 -19.24 6.69
N LEU A 487 35.93 -18.33 6.51
CA LEU A 487 36.28 -17.29 7.48
C LEU A 487 35.08 -16.41 7.81
N PHE A 488 34.38 -15.88 6.81
CA PHE A 488 33.23 -15.00 7.02
C PHE A 488 32.06 -15.71 7.72
N ARG A 489 31.88 -17.02 7.49
CA ARG A 489 30.86 -17.82 8.18
C ARG A 489 31.09 -17.95 9.69
N LEU A 490 32.31 -17.72 10.19
CA LEU A 490 32.58 -17.70 11.64
C LEU A 490 31.82 -16.61 12.40
N SER A 491 31.28 -15.61 11.70
CA SER A 491 30.37 -14.62 12.31
C SER A 491 29.00 -15.20 12.70
N GLY A 492 28.63 -16.37 12.16
CA GLY A 492 27.35 -17.02 12.41
C GLY A 492 27.16 -17.40 13.88
N GLY A 493 26.03 -17.00 14.47
CA GLY A 493 25.71 -17.24 15.88
C GLY A 493 26.54 -16.44 16.89
N VAL A 494 27.53 -15.67 16.43
CA VAL A 494 28.37 -14.79 17.26
C VAL A 494 27.93 -13.34 17.11
N SER A 495 27.77 -12.89 15.87
CA SER A 495 27.34 -11.53 15.54
C SER A 495 25.82 -11.44 15.47
N THR A 496 25.28 -10.31 15.90
CA THR A 496 23.84 -10.01 15.86
C THR A 496 23.61 -8.53 15.58
N GLY A 497 22.53 -8.21 14.87
CA GLY A 497 22.13 -6.84 14.55
C GLY A 497 22.93 -6.25 13.39
N ARG A 498 22.91 -4.92 13.24
CA ARG A 498 23.55 -4.22 12.12
C ARG A 498 24.97 -3.78 12.50
N VAL A 499 25.85 -4.77 12.63
CA VAL A 499 27.27 -4.60 12.95
C VAL A 499 28.12 -5.11 11.79
N LEU A 500 29.26 -4.48 11.51
CA LEU A 500 30.18 -4.97 10.48
C LEU A 500 31.23 -5.90 11.08
N ASN A 501 31.38 -7.09 10.51
CA ASN A 501 32.45 -8.01 10.89
C ASN A 501 33.74 -7.68 10.14
N VAL A 502 34.82 -7.54 10.88
CA VAL A 502 36.18 -7.32 10.41
C VAL A 502 37.04 -8.48 10.86
N PHE A 503 37.70 -9.16 9.94
CA PHE A 503 38.58 -10.28 10.22
C PHE A 503 40.04 -9.86 9.99
N LEU A 504 40.87 -10.07 11.01
CA LEU A 504 42.31 -9.84 10.93
C LEU A 504 43.01 -11.19 10.83
N VAL A 505 43.64 -11.44 9.69
CA VAL A 505 44.38 -12.68 9.36
C VAL A 505 45.87 -12.36 9.23
N ARG A 506 46.72 -13.38 9.13
CA ARG A 506 48.16 -13.16 8.92
C ARG A 506 48.43 -12.65 7.50
N SER A 507 47.97 -13.38 6.50
CA SER A 507 48.15 -13.06 5.07
C SER A 507 46.96 -13.50 4.24
N ILE A 508 46.86 -12.91 3.05
CA ILE A 508 45.96 -13.33 1.97
C ILE A 508 46.88 -13.61 0.79
N GLU A 509 46.98 -14.87 0.36
CA GLU A 509 47.89 -15.30 -0.71
C GLU A 509 47.20 -15.28 -2.08
N SER A 510 45.86 -15.20 -2.09
CA SER A 510 45.04 -14.97 -3.28
C SER A 510 45.03 -13.50 -3.71
N GLY A 511 45.05 -13.24 -5.02
CA GLY A 511 44.84 -11.91 -5.58
C GLY A 511 44.97 -11.85 -7.10
N SER A 512 44.67 -10.70 -7.69
CA SER A 512 44.63 -10.49 -9.14
C SER A 512 45.99 -10.09 -9.72
N GLY A 513 46.31 -10.55 -10.93
CA GLY A 513 47.50 -10.11 -11.66
C GLY A 513 48.83 -10.63 -11.13
N GLY A 514 48.83 -11.70 -10.33
CA GLY A 514 50.03 -12.32 -9.77
C GLY A 514 50.52 -11.72 -8.45
N PHE A 515 49.69 -10.90 -7.79
CA PHE A 515 50.00 -10.29 -6.48
C PHE A 515 48.98 -10.71 -5.42
N ALA A 516 49.47 -10.87 -4.19
CA ALA A 516 48.66 -11.13 -3.00
C ALA A 516 47.79 -9.89 -2.66
N ALA A 517 46.51 -10.10 -2.36
CA ALA A 517 45.64 -9.05 -1.84
C ALA A 517 46.04 -8.67 -0.39
N LEU A 518 45.77 -7.44 0.02
CA LEU A 518 45.99 -6.99 1.41
C LEU A 518 44.69 -6.92 2.23
N GLY A 519 43.56 -6.88 1.54
CA GLY A 519 42.22 -6.93 2.10
C GLY A 519 41.24 -7.41 1.04
N VAL A 520 40.08 -7.89 1.49
CA VAL A 520 38.96 -8.28 0.64
C VAL A 520 37.65 -7.98 1.37
N ALA A 521 36.73 -7.30 0.69
CA ALA A 521 35.35 -7.17 1.14
C ALA A 521 34.51 -8.38 0.69
N GLY A 522 33.61 -8.84 1.55
CA GLY A 522 32.68 -9.92 1.24
C GLY A 522 31.61 -9.55 0.21
N GLY A 523 31.60 -8.35 -0.37
CA GLY A 523 30.66 -7.94 -1.41
C GLY A 523 30.68 -6.43 -1.64
N ILE A 524 30.12 -6.00 -2.77
CA ILE A 524 29.99 -4.58 -3.14
C ILE A 524 28.53 -4.27 -3.52
N PRO A 525 27.66 -3.90 -2.56
CA PRO A 525 27.85 -3.98 -1.11
C PRO A 525 27.76 -5.41 -0.57
N GLY A 526 28.21 -5.60 0.67
CA GLY A 526 27.94 -6.81 1.45
C GLY A 526 26.56 -6.80 2.12
N PRO A 527 26.04 -7.96 2.55
CA PRO A 527 24.70 -8.08 3.12
C PRO A 527 24.64 -7.56 4.57
N VAL A 528 24.20 -6.30 4.71
CA VAL A 528 24.01 -5.61 6.00
C VAL A 528 23.22 -6.44 7.01
N GLY A 529 23.81 -6.70 8.18
CA GLY A 529 23.14 -7.41 9.28
C GLY A 529 22.91 -8.91 9.04
N GLN A 530 23.28 -9.44 7.87
CA GLN A 530 23.33 -10.89 7.66
C GLN A 530 24.70 -11.39 8.09
N HIS A 531 24.70 -12.39 8.96
CA HIS A 531 25.90 -12.99 9.53
C HIS A 531 25.92 -14.49 9.25
N GLY A 532 27.11 -15.09 9.26
CA GLY A 532 27.28 -16.50 9.00
C GLY A 532 27.13 -16.90 7.53
N THR A 533 27.26 -15.95 6.61
CA THR A 533 27.35 -16.19 5.16
C THR A 533 28.78 -16.00 4.66
N GLN A 534 29.07 -16.50 3.48
CA GLN A 534 30.32 -16.25 2.76
C GLN A 534 30.55 -14.78 2.35
N HIS A 535 29.61 -13.89 2.65
CA HIS A 535 29.69 -12.45 2.35
C HIS A 535 29.64 -11.59 3.63
N SER A 536 29.68 -12.21 4.81
CA SER A 536 29.35 -11.56 6.09
C SER A 536 30.46 -10.70 6.71
N GLY A 537 31.40 -10.12 5.94
CA GLY A 537 32.39 -9.21 6.52
C GLY A 537 33.44 -8.67 5.56
N VAL A 538 34.49 -8.10 6.14
CA VAL A 538 35.72 -7.67 5.46
C VAL A 538 36.92 -8.34 6.11
N VAL A 539 37.95 -8.69 5.33
CA VAL A 539 39.20 -9.27 5.84
C VAL A 539 40.38 -8.35 5.53
N SER A 540 41.37 -8.31 6.42
CA SER A 540 42.63 -7.60 6.20
C SER A 540 43.82 -8.38 6.75
N ALA A 541 44.91 -8.38 5.98
CA ALA A 541 46.20 -8.88 6.45
C ALA A 541 46.75 -7.99 7.58
N PHE A 542 47.24 -8.61 8.65
CA PHE A 542 47.71 -7.92 9.84
C PHE A 542 49.19 -8.16 10.17
N ASP A 543 49.78 -9.25 9.64
CA ASP A 543 51.14 -9.67 9.94
C ASP A 543 52.15 -8.56 9.58
N PRO A 544 53.03 -8.15 10.51
CA PRO A 544 54.07 -7.15 10.24
C PRO A 544 55.00 -7.46 9.07
N ALA A 545 55.15 -8.74 8.69
CA ALA A 545 55.93 -9.14 7.53
C ALA A 545 55.21 -8.83 6.20
N VAL A 546 53.87 -8.73 6.22
CA VAL A 546 53.04 -8.51 5.02
C VAL A 546 52.72 -7.03 4.84
N VAL A 547 52.18 -6.41 5.90
CA VAL A 547 51.70 -5.01 5.86
C VAL A 547 52.66 -4.03 6.55
N GLY A 548 53.87 -4.48 6.87
CA GLY A 548 54.91 -3.67 7.49
C GLY A 548 54.79 -3.56 9.02
N SER A 549 55.90 -3.19 9.67
CA SER A 549 56.01 -3.07 11.14
C SER A 549 55.82 -1.64 11.64
N GLY A 550 55.73 -1.48 12.97
CA GLY A 550 55.59 -0.18 13.62
C GLY A 550 54.30 0.57 13.26
N ASN A 551 54.32 1.89 13.47
CA ASN A 551 53.16 2.75 13.25
C ASN A 551 52.78 2.87 11.76
N THR A 552 53.75 2.81 10.85
CA THR A 552 53.50 2.89 9.40
C THR A 552 52.65 1.71 8.95
N GLY A 553 53.06 0.48 9.29
CA GLY A 553 52.28 -0.70 8.93
C GLY A 553 50.93 -0.78 9.64
N ALA A 554 50.87 -0.35 10.90
CA ALA A 554 49.59 -0.23 11.62
C ALA A 554 48.61 0.73 10.93
N ARG A 555 49.10 1.89 10.45
CA ARG A 555 48.28 2.85 9.69
C ARG A 555 47.90 2.29 8.31
N LEU A 556 48.72 1.46 7.70
CA LEU A 556 48.37 0.78 6.45
C LEU A 556 47.19 -0.17 6.66
N VAL A 557 47.18 -0.98 7.72
CA VAL A 557 46.02 -1.82 8.09
C VAL A 557 44.76 -0.98 8.25
N GLY A 558 44.84 0.13 9.00
CA GLY A 558 43.68 1.01 9.17
C GLY A 558 43.17 1.64 7.87
N HIS A 559 44.04 1.83 6.88
CA HIS A 559 43.67 2.31 5.56
C HIS A 559 43.06 1.21 4.69
N ILE A 560 43.62 -0.01 4.72
CA ILE A 560 43.04 -1.19 4.05
C ILE A 560 41.63 -1.43 4.58
N LEU A 561 41.44 -1.42 5.90
CA LEU A 561 40.11 -1.55 6.50
C LEU A 561 39.16 -0.46 5.98
N ALA A 562 39.59 0.80 5.86
CA ALA A 562 38.73 1.85 5.33
C ALA A 562 38.32 1.59 3.86
N HIS A 563 39.23 1.03 3.06
CA HIS A 563 38.98 0.64 1.67
C HIS A 563 37.96 -0.51 1.58
N GLU A 564 38.22 -1.63 2.28
CA GLU A 564 37.34 -2.80 2.23
C GLU A 564 35.97 -2.52 2.87
N ILE A 565 35.92 -1.70 3.92
CA ILE A 565 34.65 -1.24 4.48
C ILE A 565 33.90 -0.37 3.47
N GLY A 566 34.61 0.47 2.71
CA GLY A 566 34.05 1.25 1.61
C GLY A 566 33.35 0.35 0.58
N HIS A 567 34.03 -0.71 0.14
CA HIS A 567 33.43 -1.74 -0.72
C HIS A 567 32.21 -2.39 -0.08
N TYR A 568 32.33 -2.82 1.16
CA TYR A 568 31.24 -3.47 1.89
C TYR A 568 29.98 -2.59 1.97
N VAL A 569 30.14 -1.27 2.07
CA VAL A 569 29.01 -0.32 2.09
C VAL A 569 28.60 0.20 0.71
N GLY A 570 29.17 -0.36 -0.37
CA GLY A 570 28.72 -0.16 -1.75
C GLY A 570 29.52 0.84 -2.57
N LEU A 571 30.71 1.24 -2.12
CA LEU A 571 31.63 2.07 -2.92
C LEU A 571 32.44 1.20 -3.87
N PHE A 572 32.64 1.71 -5.09
CA PHE A 572 33.52 1.11 -6.09
C PHE A 572 34.88 1.80 -6.08
N HIS A 573 35.86 1.24 -6.78
CA HIS A 573 37.12 1.93 -6.95
C HIS A 573 36.91 3.29 -7.63
N SER A 574 37.57 4.31 -7.10
CA SER A 574 37.60 5.62 -7.76
C SER A 574 38.36 5.56 -9.06
N THR A 575 39.27 4.60 -9.24
CA THR A 575 39.93 4.28 -10.51
C THR A 575 40.33 2.82 -10.54
N GLU A 576 40.07 2.12 -11.65
CA GLU A 576 40.51 0.74 -11.88
C GLU A 576 41.97 0.67 -12.34
N GLN A 577 42.56 -0.53 -12.30
CA GLN A 577 43.90 -0.79 -12.84
C GLN A 577 44.04 -0.34 -14.30
N SER A 578 43.08 -0.77 -15.11
CA SER A 578 43.04 -0.52 -16.54
C SER A 578 42.56 0.89 -16.82
N ARG A 579 42.84 1.41 -18.02
CA ARG A 579 42.29 2.71 -18.42
C ARG A 579 40.83 2.55 -18.84
N PRO A 580 40.01 3.62 -18.86
CA PRO A 580 38.67 3.56 -19.42
C PRO A 580 38.71 3.06 -20.87
N CYS A 581 37.74 2.25 -21.26
CA CYS A 581 37.55 1.91 -22.66
C CYS A 581 37.16 3.16 -23.45
N GLY A 582 37.88 3.41 -24.55
CA GLY A 582 37.53 4.42 -25.55
C GLY A 582 36.42 3.92 -26.47
N PRO A 583 35.85 4.80 -27.32
CA PRO A 583 34.81 4.41 -28.27
C PRO A 583 35.26 3.26 -29.17
N GLY A 584 34.50 2.15 -29.17
CA GLY A 584 34.77 0.96 -30.00
C GLY A 584 35.82 -0.01 -29.45
N GLU A 585 36.36 0.25 -28.25
CA GLU A 585 37.28 -0.66 -27.56
C GLU A 585 36.52 -1.71 -26.73
N GLU A 586 37.07 -2.92 -26.71
CA GLU A 586 36.56 -4.08 -25.99
C GLU A 586 37.51 -4.40 -24.83
N PRO A 587 37.03 -4.57 -23.58
CA PRO A 587 37.90 -4.78 -22.41
C PRO A 587 38.94 -5.89 -22.59
N GLU A 588 38.51 -7.03 -23.11
CA GLU A 588 39.34 -8.22 -23.29
C GLU A 588 40.40 -8.05 -24.38
N ARG A 589 40.07 -7.30 -25.43
CA ARG A 589 40.95 -7.08 -26.58
C ARG A 589 41.95 -5.97 -26.31
N ASP A 590 41.47 -4.89 -25.69
CA ASP A 590 42.17 -3.61 -25.63
C ASP A 590 42.74 -3.31 -24.23
N GLY A 591 42.52 -4.20 -23.25
CA GLY A 591 43.07 -4.08 -21.90
C GLY A 591 42.57 -2.84 -21.18
N CYS A 592 41.29 -2.52 -21.38
CA CYS A 592 40.61 -1.38 -20.79
C CYS A 592 39.55 -1.86 -19.78
N ALA A 593 39.21 -1.01 -18.81
CA ALA A 593 38.13 -1.30 -17.88
C ALA A 593 36.82 -0.73 -18.46
N PRO A 594 35.75 -1.56 -18.49
CA PRO A 594 34.44 -1.09 -18.93
C PRO A 594 33.90 -0.05 -17.94
N PHE A 595 32.93 0.74 -18.37
CA PHE A 595 32.23 1.71 -17.53
C PHE A 595 33.10 2.79 -16.87
N GLY A 596 34.18 3.20 -17.55
CA GLY A 596 34.89 4.41 -17.18
C GLY A 596 36.09 4.25 -16.26
N ALA A 597 36.50 3.03 -15.86
CA ALA A 597 37.72 2.70 -15.10
C ALA A 597 38.12 3.70 -13.99
N GLY A 598 37.14 4.38 -13.41
CA GLY A 598 37.30 5.75 -12.96
C GLY A 598 35.95 6.33 -12.59
N ASP A 599 35.90 6.94 -11.41
CA ASP A 599 34.82 7.80 -11.01
C ASP A 599 34.71 8.95 -12.03
N GLN A 600 33.47 9.23 -12.46
CA GLN A 600 33.19 10.29 -13.45
C GLN A 600 33.08 11.66 -12.78
N LEU A 601 33.17 11.72 -11.44
CA LEU A 601 33.18 12.97 -10.72
C LEU A 601 34.47 13.75 -11.00
N ALA A 602 34.30 15.04 -11.30
CA ALA A 602 35.38 15.94 -11.73
C ALA A 602 36.48 16.16 -10.67
N ASP A 603 36.24 15.76 -9.42
CA ASP A 603 37.17 15.84 -8.30
C ASP A 603 38.06 14.60 -8.14
N THR A 604 37.91 13.58 -8.99
CA THR A 604 38.77 12.40 -9.01
C THR A 604 39.69 12.41 -10.24
N ALA A 605 41.00 12.32 -10.01
CA ALA A 605 41.97 12.18 -11.08
C ALA A 605 42.44 10.72 -11.18
N ARG A 606 42.62 10.22 -12.43
CA ARG A 606 43.14 8.87 -12.62
C ARG A 606 44.53 8.73 -11.98
N GLY A 607 44.68 7.80 -11.04
CA GLY A 607 45.93 7.60 -10.31
C GLY A 607 46.09 8.43 -9.05
N ASP A 608 45.05 9.13 -8.59
CA ASP A 608 45.07 9.82 -7.29
C ASP A 608 45.03 8.81 -6.13
N ASP A 609 46.23 8.49 -5.63
CA ASP A 609 46.44 7.56 -4.51
C ASP A 609 46.09 8.15 -3.13
N SER A 610 45.64 9.41 -3.08
CA SER A 610 45.13 10.02 -1.86
C SER A 610 43.70 9.57 -1.52
N LEU A 611 42.95 9.10 -2.53
CA LEU A 611 41.58 8.62 -2.41
C LEU A 611 41.54 7.26 -1.68
N VAL A 612 40.58 7.10 -0.76
CA VAL A 612 40.46 5.85 0.02
C VAL A 612 40.12 4.66 -0.89
N MET A 613 39.29 4.86 -1.91
CA MET A 613 38.87 3.83 -2.85
C MET A 613 39.80 3.72 -4.07
N TYR A 614 41.03 4.22 -3.98
CA TYR A 614 42.01 4.04 -5.05
C TYR A 614 42.51 2.59 -5.10
N TRP A 615 42.38 1.93 -6.25
CA TRP A 615 42.95 0.61 -6.46
C TRP A 615 44.43 0.70 -6.81
N ARG A 616 45.28 -0.09 -6.14
CA ARG A 616 46.70 -0.24 -6.48
C ARG A 616 47.20 -1.65 -6.24
N VAL A 617 48.13 -2.08 -7.09
CA VAL A 617 49.03 -3.19 -6.77
C VAL A 617 50.08 -2.67 -5.79
N VAL A 618 50.25 -3.36 -4.67
CA VAL A 618 51.41 -3.16 -3.79
C VAL A 618 52.43 -4.23 -4.16
N GLY A 619 53.51 -3.81 -4.82
CA GLY A 619 54.66 -4.64 -5.18
C GLY A 619 55.95 -4.03 -4.65
#